data_AF-A0A847GCF2-F1
#
_entry.id   AF-A0A847GCF2-F1
#
_cell.length_a   1.000
_cell.length_b   1.000
_cell.length_c   1.000
_cell.angle_alpha   90.00
_cell.angle_beta   90.00
_cell.angle_gamma   90.00
#
_symmetry.space_group_name_H-M   'P 1'
#
loop_
_entity.id
_entity.type
_entity.pdbx_description
1 polymer ?
#
loop_
_entity_poly.entity_id
_entity_poly.type
_entity_poly.pdbx_seq_one_letter_code
_entity_poly.pdbx_strand_id
1 'polypeptide(L)'
;LSKHFKAPIITGSTPVRERETLYQQFRTGEVKLLIVSKVANFAIDLPDANVAIQVSGTFGSRQEEAQRLGRILRPKSDAGTVAQFYSLVSRDTCDQDFSVKRQLFLTEQGYRYEIVDEDAV
;
A
#
# COMPACT_ATOMS: atom_id res chain seq x y z
N LEU A 1 7.40 9.90 9.15
CA LEU A 1 7.71 8.64 8.42
C LEU A 1 9.10 8.66 7.79
N SER A 2 9.36 9.43 6.73
CA SER A 2 10.67 9.41 6.02
C SER A 2 11.89 9.60 6.93
N LYS A 3 11.91 10.61 7.81
CA LYS A 3 13.02 10.82 8.77
C LYS A 3 13.21 9.65 9.73
N HIS A 4 12.12 9.02 10.16
CA HIS A 4 12.15 7.92 11.13
C HIS A 4 12.68 6.63 10.49
N PHE A 5 12.19 6.30 9.29
CA PHE A 5 12.57 5.08 8.57
C PHE A 5 13.77 5.25 7.64
N LYS A 6 14.33 6.47 7.54
CA LYS A 6 15.41 6.85 6.61
C LYS A 6 15.14 6.36 5.19
N ALA A 7 13.89 6.53 4.74
CA ALA A 7 13.42 6.05 3.45
C ALA A 7 13.03 7.22 2.53
N PRO A 8 13.27 7.12 1.21
CA PRO A 8 12.82 8.11 0.24
C PRO A 8 11.29 8.30 0.29
N ILE A 9 10.85 9.53 0.04
CA ILE A 9 9.43 9.88 0.01
C ILE A 9 9.04 10.58 -1.29
N ILE A 10 7.99 10.10 -1.93
CA ILE A 10 7.40 10.71 -3.12
C ILE A 10 6.14 11.45 -2.71
N THR A 11 6.11 12.74 -3.02
CA THR A 11 5.00 13.65 -2.74
C THR A 11 4.45 14.25 -4.04
N GLY A 12 3.33 14.98 -3.96
CA GLY A 12 2.80 15.71 -5.12
C GLY A 12 3.77 16.75 -5.69
N SER A 13 4.66 17.29 -4.87
CA SER A 13 5.70 18.24 -5.28
C SER A 13 6.98 17.57 -5.79
N THR A 14 7.12 16.25 -5.69
CA THR A 14 8.31 15.54 -6.18
C THR A 14 8.34 15.61 -7.71
N PRO A 15 9.41 16.18 -8.31
CA PRO A 15 9.57 16.27 -9.76
C PRO A 15 9.47 14.91 -10.46
N VAL A 16 8.97 14.90 -11.69
CA VAL A 16 8.75 13.66 -12.47
C VAL A 16 10.04 12.84 -12.62
N ARG A 17 11.17 13.49 -12.95
CA ARG A 17 12.47 12.81 -13.12
C ARG A 17 12.96 12.13 -11.84
N GLU A 18 12.81 12.80 -10.70
CA GLU A 18 13.20 12.25 -9.39
C GLU A 18 12.30 11.06 -9.03
N ARG A 19 11.00 11.20 -9.29
CA ARG A 19 10.01 10.14 -9.09
C ARG A 19 10.35 8.88 -9.91
N GLU A 20 10.65 9.02 -11.19
CA GLU A 20 11.06 7.91 -12.07
C GLU A 20 12.32 7.22 -11.56
N THR A 21 13.31 8.00 -11.12
CA THR A 21 14.56 7.49 -10.54
C THR A 21 14.28 6.64 -9.30
N LEU A 22 13.51 7.17 -8.34
CA LEU A 22 13.16 6.46 -7.10
C LEU A 22 12.37 5.17 -7.36
N TYR A 23 11.43 5.19 -8.32
CA TYR A 23 10.71 3.99 -8.71
C TYR A 23 11.62 2.95 -9.36
N GLN A 24 12.56 3.36 -10.19
CA GLN A 24 13.51 2.44 -10.80
C GLN A 24 14.44 1.82 -9.76
N GLN A 25 14.97 2.61 -8.82
CA GLN A 25 15.77 2.12 -7.70
C GLN A 25 15.00 1.14 -6.82
N PHE A 26 13.70 1.40 -6.59
CA PHE A 26 12.86 0.46 -5.85
C PHE A 26 12.63 -0.84 -6.64
N ARG A 27 12.37 -0.74 -7.96
CA ARG A 27 12.18 -1.91 -8.85
C ARG A 27 13.43 -2.80 -8.95
N THR A 28 14.62 -2.20 -8.95
CA THR A 28 15.90 -2.95 -8.97
C THR A 28 16.30 -3.47 -7.59
N GLY A 29 15.59 -3.08 -6.52
CA GLY A 29 15.89 -3.48 -5.14
C GLY A 29 17.00 -2.67 -4.47
N GLU A 30 17.51 -1.63 -5.12
CA GLU A 30 18.46 -0.67 -4.54
C GLU A 30 17.82 0.07 -3.35
N VAL A 31 16.53 0.42 -3.48
CA VAL A 31 15.70 0.94 -2.40
C VAL A 31 14.67 -0.12 -2.00
N LYS A 32 14.71 -0.60 -0.76
CA LYS A 32 13.77 -1.62 -0.26
C LYS A 32 12.47 -1.05 0.32
N LEU A 33 12.48 0.23 0.69
CA LEU A 33 11.36 0.92 1.30
C LEU A 33 11.17 2.27 0.63
N LEU A 34 9.99 2.46 0.05
CA LEU A 34 9.60 3.71 -0.60
C LEU A 34 8.30 4.20 0.01
N ILE A 35 8.29 5.45 0.48
CA ILE A 35 7.10 6.08 1.06
C ILE A 35 6.43 6.91 -0.02
N VAL A 36 5.13 6.76 -0.21
CA VAL A 36 4.39 7.48 -1.26
C VAL A 36 3.17 8.17 -0.64
N SER A 37 2.98 9.45 -0.95
CA SER A 37 1.78 10.19 -0.54
C SER A 37 0.56 9.85 -1.41
N LYS A 38 -0.65 10.13 -0.90
CA LYS A 38 -1.92 9.93 -1.62
C LYS A 38 -1.91 10.57 -3.02
N VAL A 39 -1.43 11.80 -3.15
CA VAL A 39 -1.41 12.55 -4.43
C VAL A 39 -0.47 11.91 -5.45
N ALA A 40 0.61 11.29 -4.99
CA ALA A 40 1.56 10.58 -5.84
C ALA A 40 1.09 9.17 -6.25
N ASN A 41 0.05 8.64 -5.58
CA ASN A 41 -0.43 7.26 -5.74
C ASN A 41 -1.36 7.06 -6.97
N PHE A 42 -1.77 8.14 -7.65
CA PHE A 42 -2.86 8.10 -8.64
C PHE A 42 -2.47 7.63 -10.04
N ALA A 43 -1.18 7.58 -10.40
CA ALA A 43 -0.80 7.52 -11.82
C ALA A 43 0.21 6.44 -12.20
N ILE A 44 0.74 5.63 -11.27
CA ILE A 44 1.93 4.82 -11.59
C ILE A 44 1.73 3.38 -11.15
N ASP A 45 2.04 2.47 -12.07
CA ASP A 45 2.13 1.03 -11.84
C ASP A 45 3.22 0.83 -10.78
N LEU A 46 2.79 0.67 -9.53
CA LEU A 46 3.71 0.47 -8.42
C LEU A 46 4.53 -0.79 -8.75
N PRO A 47 5.87 -0.70 -8.81
CA PRO A 47 6.74 -1.85 -9.07
C PRO A 47 6.43 -3.00 -8.11
N ASP A 48 6.70 -4.22 -8.55
CA ASP A 48 6.38 -5.52 -7.95
C ASP A 48 6.77 -5.64 -6.46
N ALA A 49 5.96 -5.03 -5.60
CA ALA A 49 6.19 -4.90 -4.18
C ALA A 49 5.60 -6.10 -3.45
N ASN A 50 6.41 -6.72 -2.59
CA ASN A 50 5.97 -7.86 -1.80
C ASN A 50 5.03 -7.46 -0.66
N VAL A 51 5.19 -6.23 -0.16
CA VAL A 51 4.45 -5.73 1.00
C VAL A 51 4.03 -4.29 0.74
N ALA A 52 2.75 -4.01 0.98
CA ALA A 52 2.19 -2.67 0.93
C ALA A 52 1.56 -2.31 2.27
N ILE A 53 1.92 -1.13 2.80
CA ILE A 53 1.41 -0.65 4.10
C ILE A 53 0.67 0.67 3.87
N GLN A 54 -0.62 0.70 4.22
CA GLN A 54 -1.47 1.88 4.19
C GLN A 54 -1.65 2.42 5.61
N VAL A 55 -1.05 3.58 5.88
CA VAL A 55 -1.07 4.22 7.22
C VAL A 55 -2.32 5.08 7.42
N SER A 56 -2.71 5.82 6.39
CA SER A 56 -3.86 6.74 6.44
C SER A 56 -4.64 6.60 5.15
N GLY A 57 -5.87 6.13 5.22
CA GLY A 57 -6.71 5.90 4.06
C GLY A 57 -8.09 6.48 4.26
N THR A 58 -8.34 7.66 3.69
CA THR A 58 -9.73 8.07 3.43
C THR A 58 -10.32 7.05 2.46
N PHE A 59 -11.41 6.41 2.84
CA PHE A 59 -12.14 5.50 1.96
C PHE A 59 -12.66 6.29 0.74
N GLY A 60 -12.00 6.09 -0.40
CA GLY A 60 -12.41 6.65 -1.68
C GLY A 60 -13.45 5.77 -2.37
N SER A 61 -13.48 5.77 -3.70
CA SER A 61 -14.28 4.81 -4.45
C SER A 61 -13.79 3.38 -4.18
N ARG A 62 -14.68 2.50 -3.70
CA ARG A 62 -14.40 1.09 -3.39
C ARG A 62 -13.66 0.38 -4.53
N GLN A 63 -14.14 0.59 -5.76
CA GLN A 63 -13.56 -0.02 -6.96
C GLN A 63 -12.13 0.46 -7.24
N GLU A 64 -11.83 1.73 -6.98
CA GLU A 64 -10.50 2.31 -7.18
C GLU A 64 -9.47 1.69 -6.23
N GLU A 65 -9.86 1.42 -4.97
CA GLU A 65 -8.97 0.81 -3.98
C GLU A 65 -8.65 -0.66 -4.30
N ALA A 66 -9.63 -1.49 -4.70
CA ALA A 66 -9.32 -2.86 -5.16
C ALA A 66 -8.49 -2.88 -6.43
N GLN A 67 -8.81 -2.03 -7.42
CA GLN A 67 -8.04 -1.99 -8.65
C GLN A 67 -6.59 -1.56 -8.36
N ARG A 68 -6.39 -0.59 -7.46
CA ARG A 68 -5.06 -0.19 -6.99
C ARG A 68 -4.34 -1.33 -6.29
N LEU A 69 -5.01 -2.05 -5.40
CA LEU A 69 -4.42 -3.20 -4.70
C LEU A 69 -4.01 -4.31 -5.68
N GLY A 70 -4.82 -4.63 -6.68
CA GLY A 70 -4.47 -5.62 -7.71
C GLY A 70 -3.26 -5.22 -8.57
N ARG A 71 -2.99 -3.92 -8.73
CA ARG A 71 -1.78 -3.43 -9.42
C ARG A 71 -0.53 -3.49 -8.54
N ILE A 72 -0.69 -3.30 -7.23
CA ILE A 72 0.39 -3.33 -6.24
C ILE A 72 0.78 -4.78 -5.91
N LEU A 73 -0.21 -5.63 -5.69
CA LEU A 73 -0.06 -7.01 -5.23
C LEU A 73 -0.12 -7.96 -6.43
N ARG A 74 0.91 -7.90 -7.30
CA ARG A 74 1.02 -8.90 -8.36
C ARG A 74 1.60 -10.20 -7.79
N PRO A 75 1.02 -11.38 -8.11
CA PRO A 75 1.65 -12.64 -7.78
C PRO A 75 3.01 -12.74 -8.46
N LYS A 76 4.07 -12.98 -7.69
CA LYS A 76 5.41 -13.23 -8.26
C LYS A 76 5.44 -14.62 -8.89
N SER A 77 6.21 -14.74 -9.97
CA SER A 77 6.42 -16.01 -10.70
C SER A 77 7.11 -17.07 -9.85
N ASP A 78 7.84 -16.65 -8.81
CA ASP A 78 8.49 -17.55 -7.85
C ASP A 78 7.46 -18.13 -6.88
N ALA A 79 7.27 -19.44 -6.97
CA ALA A 79 6.38 -20.23 -6.13
C ALA A 79 6.77 -20.10 -4.65
N GLY A 80 6.14 -19.16 -3.94
CA GLY A 80 6.29 -19.02 -2.49
C GLY A 80 6.14 -17.60 -1.94
N THR A 81 6.24 -16.56 -2.78
CA THR A 81 6.15 -15.19 -2.27
C THR A 81 4.72 -14.65 -2.38
N VAL A 82 4.00 -14.65 -1.26
CA VAL A 82 2.66 -14.07 -1.17
C VAL A 82 2.77 -12.56 -1.02
N ALA A 83 2.07 -11.79 -1.86
CA ALA A 83 1.97 -10.36 -1.70
C ALA A 83 1.06 -10.02 -0.51
N GLN A 84 1.54 -9.17 0.40
CA GLN A 84 0.82 -8.82 1.62
C GLN A 84 0.43 -7.34 1.63
N PHE A 85 -0.77 -7.06 2.12
CA PHE A 85 -1.26 -5.71 2.33
C PHE A 85 -1.68 -5.51 3.77
N TYR A 86 -1.12 -4.48 4.39
CA TYR A 86 -1.43 -4.05 5.74
C TYR A 86 -2.13 -2.70 5.69
N SER A 87 -3.23 -2.58 6.44
CA SER A 87 -3.89 -1.31 6.68
C SER A 87 -3.83 -1.04 8.18
N LEU A 88 -3.23 0.08 8.56
CA LEU A 88 -3.30 0.54 9.95
C LEU A 88 -4.68 1.16 10.18
N VAL A 89 -5.29 0.83 11.31
CA VAL A 89 -6.63 1.29 11.69
C VAL A 89 -6.54 1.84 13.10
N SER A 90 -6.86 3.11 13.26
CA SER A 90 -6.93 3.71 14.60
C SER A 90 -8.26 3.31 15.25
N ARG A 91 -8.20 2.76 16.47
CA ARG A 91 -9.39 2.39 17.24
C ARG A 91 -10.21 3.64 17.61
N ASP A 92 -11.53 3.50 17.63
CA ASP A 92 -12.49 4.57 17.97
C ASP A 92 -12.42 5.81 17.05
N THR A 93 -11.98 5.62 15.81
CA THR A 93 -12.02 6.66 14.77
C THR A 93 -12.81 6.18 13.55
N CYS A 94 -13.09 7.09 12.62
CA CYS A 94 -13.70 6.75 11.34
C CYS A 94 -12.91 5.72 10.51
N ASP A 95 -11.63 5.48 10.83
CA ASP A 95 -10.83 4.43 10.19
C ASP A 95 -11.44 3.04 10.41
N GLN A 96 -12.12 2.81 11.54
CA GLN A 96 -12.80 1.53 11.82
C GLN A 96 -13.99 1.30 10.89
N ASP A 97 -14.84 2.31 10.69
CA ASP A 97 -15.96 2.21 9.76
C ASP A 97 -15.48 1.93 8.33
N PHE A 98 -14.33 2.52 7.97
CA PHE A 98 -13.69 2.28 6.68
C PHE A 98 -13.05 0.89 6.59
N SER A 99 -12.47 0.37 7.67
CA SER A 99 -11.86 -0.96 7.69
C SER A 99 -12.91 -2.06 7.54
N VAL A 100 -14.08 -1.93 8.19
CA VAL A 100 -15.20 -2.89 8.03
C VAL A 100 -15.70 -2.92 6.58
N LYS A 101 -15.89 -1.74 5.96
CA LYS A 101 -16.30 -1.66 4.55
C LYS A 101 -15.26 -2.25 3.61
N ARG A 102 -13.96 -2.06 3.91
CA ARG A 102 -12.84 -2.64 3.16
C ARG A 102 -12.82 -4.15 3.27
N GLN A 103 -12.95 -4.68 4.49
CA GLN A 103 -12.96 -6.11 4.76
C GLN A 103 -14.04 -6.80 3.92
N LEU A 104 -15.29 -6.34 4.02
CA LEU A 104 -16.41 -6.92 3.27
C LEU A 104 -16.09 -6.96 1.77
N PHE A 105 -15.68 -5.82 1.21
CA PHE A 105 -15.39 -5.71 -0.21
C PHE A 105 -14.22 -6.58 -0.68
N LEU A 106 -13.11 -6.63 0.08
CA LEU A 106 -11.97 -7.49 -0.28
C LEU A 106 -12.32 -8.97 -0.17
N THR A 107 -13.10 -9.36 0.85
CA THR A 107 -13.57 -10.74 0.99
C THR A 107 -14.52 -11.16 -0.13
N GLU A 108 -15.39 -10.26 -0.60
CA GLU A 108 -16.25 -10.50 -1.79
C GLU A 108 -15.44 -10.73 -3.07
N GLN A 109 -14.27 -10.11 -3.20
CA GLN A 109 -13.35 -10.33 -4.32
C GLN A 109 -12.43 -11.55 -4.14
N GLY A 110 -12.58 -12.29 -3.03
CA GLY A 110 -11.82 -13.52 -2.77
C GLY A 110 -10.46 -13.32 -2.11
N TYR A 111 -10.14 -12.12 -1.62
CA TYR A 111 -8.90 -11.90 -0.86
C TYR A 111 -9.02 -12.46 0.56
N ARG A 112 -7.96 -13.12 1.04
CA ARG A 112 -7.82 -13.45 2.46
C ARG A 112 -7.62 -12.17 3.26
N TYR A 113 -8.41 -12.00 4.31
CA TYR A 113 -8.35 -10.84 5.19
C TYR A 113 -8.25 -11.30 6.64
N GLU A 114 -7.35 -10.68 7.40
CA GLU A 114 -7.11 -10.99 8.80
C GLU A 114 -7.04 -9.68 9.59
N ILE A 115 -7.72 -9.64 10.72
CA ILE A 115 -7.66 -8.52 11.67
C ILE A 115 -6.71 -8.94 12.78
N VAL A 116 -5.68 -8.14 13.00
CA VAL A 116 -4.70 -8.35 14.07
C VAL A 116 -4.83 -7.17 15.04
N ASP A 117 -5.30 -7.46 16.25
CA ASP A 117 -5.30 -6.50 17.36
C ASP A 117 -3.93 -6.51 18.07
N GLU A 118 -3.63 -5.44 18.80
CA GLU A 118 -2.38 -5.28 19.56
C GLU A 118 -2.15 -6.42 20.57
N ASP A 119 -3.22 -6.98 21.13
CA ASP A 119 -3.17 -8.06 22.12
C ASP A 119 -2.80 -9.43 21.50
N ALA A 120 -2.72 -9.53 20.17
CA ALA A 120 -2.45 -10.76 19.45
C ALA A 120 -0.98 -10.92 18.97
N VAL A 121 -0.11 -9.94 19.28
CA VAL A 121 1.31 -9.89 18.82
C VAL A 121 2.28 -9.98 19.99
#